data_AF-A0A657AUV2-F1
#
_entry.id   AF-A0A657AUV2-F1
#
_cell.length_a   1.000
_cell.length_b   1.000
_cell.length_c   1.000
_cell.angle_alpha   90.00
_cell.angle_beta   90.00
_cell.angle_gamma   90.00
#
_symmetry.space_group_name_H-M   'P 1'
#
loop_
_entity.id
_entity.type
_entity.pdbx_description
1 polymer ?
#
loop_
_entity_poly.entity_id
_entity_poly.type
_entity_poly.pdbx_seq_one_letter_code
_entity_poly.pdbx_strand_id
1 'polypeptide(L)'
;MSDHPAPSSSSRSIFFSLSLVALAGALAYFSYALIRVVDQVPEILEQLDKSSQTVEPITSQIPDVLATVNKVNASIPNVLEEAKAYRELVPEIMTEVETIRATLPDVLSRVDAIDTRIQEVSAQLPLVLKTAYNAVATVNQTNQTVKEIAPLVPEVLDQVEKTRAEIPSYLSRVEKVVATAKDISEEAGKGAVKGVLKGIITTPFDFLASAEERLFDRFKGDVNITQEDTHLVTESIKVLLSDQSLSRKTWSNDATGNYGHVDVLKRYQGSEGKCVSLSMVIVADGEEESLVRDVCQDDAGNWAVAE
;
A
#
# COMPACT_ATOMS: atom_id res chain seq x y z
N MET A 1 1.76 -165.04 -10.65
CA MET A 1 0.61 -164.12 -10.73
C MET A 1 1.16 -162.72 -10.91
N SER A 2 0.74 -162.08 -12.00
CA SER A 2 0.88 -160.66 -12.32
C SER A 2 2.11 -160.22 -13.13
N ASP A 3 1.80 -159.83 -14.36
CA ASP A 3 2.65 -159.37 -15.45
C ASP A 3 3.43 -158.08 -15.18
N HIS A 4 4.59 -158.02 -15.85
CA HIS A 4 5.52 -156.91 -16.09
C HIS A 4 4.89 -155.70 -16.83
N PRO A 5 5.55 -154.50 -16.91
CA PRO A 5 7.00 -154.30 -16.84
C PRO A 5 7.55 -153.10 -16.03
N ALA A 6 8.85 -153.16 -15.73
CA ALA A 6 9.75 -152.04 -15.46
C ALA A 6 10.42 -151.58 -16.78
N PRO A 7 11.27 -150.53 -16.84
CA PRO A 7 11.25 -149.20 -16.18
C PRO A 7 11.52 -148.06 -17.20
N SER A 8 11.53 -146.78 -16.78
CA SER A 8 12.54 -145.85 -17.31
C SER A 8 13.07 -144.90 -16.22
N SER A 9 14.36 -145.03 -15.90
CA SER A 9 15.11 -144.20 -14.96
C SER A 9 15.38 -142.78 -15.48
N SER A 10 14.88 -142.43 -16.68
CA SER A 10 15.18 -141.20 -17.40
C SER A 10 14.49 -139.96 -16.78
N SER A 11 13.21 -140.06 -16.40
CA SER A 11 12.41 -138.88 -16.01
C SER A 11 12.87 -138.18 -14.70
N ARG A 12 13.29 -138.93 -13.68
CA ARG A 12 13.80 -138.32 -12.41
C ARG A 12 15.16 -137.63 -12.58
N SER A 13 15.99 -138.12 -13.50
CA SER A 13 17.28 -137.47 -13.84
C SER A 13 17.08 -136.17 -14.64
N ILE A 14 16.00 -136.07 -15.41
CA ILE A 14 15.67 -134.88 -16.22
C ILE A 14 15.23 -133.71 -15.33
N PHE A 15 14.39 -133.93 -14.32
CA PHE A 15 13.98 -132.87 -13.38
C PHE A 15 15.15 -132.34 -12.53
N PHE A 16 16.06 -133.21 -12.10
CA PHE A 16 17.27 -132.81 -11.37
C PHE A 16 18.26 -132.03 -12.27
N SER A 17 18.37 -132.41 -13.54
CA SER A 17 19.20 -131.69 -14.50
C SER A 17 18.60 -130.32 -14.85
N LEU A 18 17.28 -130.22 -14.95
CA LEU A 18 16.56 -128.97 -15.21
C LEU A 18 16.71 -127.96 -14.07
N SER A 19 16.62 -128.42 -12.80
CA SER A 19 16.85 -127.55 -11.65
C SER A 19 18.31 -127.11 -11.54
N LEU A 20 19.26 -127.98 -11.92
CA LEU A 20 20.69 -127.63 -12.00
C LEU A 20 20.94 -126.55 -13.06
N VAL A 21 20.32 -126.65 -14.23
CA VAL A 21 20.42 -125.64 -15.30
C VAL A 21 19.75 -124.33 -14.90
N ALA A 22 18.58 -124.39 -14.24
CA ALA A 22 17.90 -123.20 -13.74
C ALA A 22 18.71 -122.50 -12.63
N LEU A 23 19.34 -123.26 -11.73
CA LEU A 23 20.24 -122.73 -10.70
C LEU A 23 21.50 -122.13 -11.31
N ALA A 24 22.11 -122.81 -12.30
CA ALA A 24 23.26 -122.28 -13.03
C ALA A 24 22.90 -120.99 -13.77
N GLY A 25 21.72 -120.93 -14.39
CA GLY A 25 21.18 -119.72 -15.03
C GLY A 25 20.94 -118.58 -14.04
N ALA A 26 20.38 -118.87 -12.87
CA ALA A 26 20.17 -117.89 -11.81
C ALA A 26 21.51 -117.38 -11.24
N LEU A 27 22.50 -118.25 -11.03
CA LEU A 27 23.85 -117.88 -10.59
C LEU A 27 24.58 -117.04 -11.65
N ALA A 28 24.42 -117.37 -12.93
CA ALA A 28 24.99 -116.59 -14.03
C ALA A 28 24.34 -115.20 -14.13
N TYR A 29 23.01 -115.12 -14.03
CA TYR A 29 22.28 -113.85 -14.02
C TYR A 29 22.63 -113.00 -12.79
N PHE A 30 22.73 -113.62 -11.61
CA PHE A 30 23.15 -112.96 -10.39
C PHE A 30 24.59 -112.44 -10.51
N SER A 31 25.51 -113.24 -11.05
CA SER A 31 26.90 -112.81 -11.29
C SER A 31 26.96 -111.65 -12.29
N TYR A 32 26.16 -111.69 -13.36
CA TYR A 32 26.05 -110.58 -14.32
C TYR A 32 25.50 -109.31 -13.67
N ALA A 33 24.45 -109.42 -12.86
CA ALA A 33 23.89 -108.30 -12.11
C ALA A 33 24.91 -107.72 -11.11
N LEU A 34 25.71 -108.58 -10.46
CA LEU A 34 26.76 -108.18 -9.53
C LEU A 34 27.89 -107.43 -10.26
N ILE A 35 28.31 -107.91 -11.43
CA ILE A 35 29.29 -107.21 -12.28
C ILE A 35 28.74 -105.85 -12.73
N ARG A 36 27.48 -105.78 -13.18
CA ARG A 36 26.79 -104.52 -13.53
C ARG A 36 26.79 -103.50 -12.40
N VAL A 37 26.57 -103.94 -11.16
CA VAL A 37 26.62 -103.06 -9.98
C VAL A 37 28.06 -102.62 -9.72
N VAL A 38 29.03 -103.55 -9.75
CA VAL A 38 30.45 -103.23 -9.55
C VAL A 38 30.97 -102.24 -10.61
N ASP A 39 30.52 -102.36 -11.87
CA ASP A 39 30.88 -101.44 -12.95
C ASP A 39 30.30 -100.03 -12.75
N GLN A 40 29.17 -99.89 -12.03
CA GLN A 40 28.54 -98.59 -11.74
C GLN A 40 29.10 -97.91 -10.48
N VAL A 41 29.75 -98.65 -9.59
CA VAL A 41 30.34 -98.10 -8.35
C VAL A 41 31.34 -96.97 -8.66
N PRO A 42 32.28 -97.08 -9.61
CA PRO A 42 33.21 -95.99 -9.93
C PRO A 42 32.53 -94.69 -10.35
N GLU A 43 31.48 -94.77 -11.18
CA GLU A 43 30.74 -93.60 -11.66
C GLU A 43 29.99 -92.90 -10.51
N ILE A 44 29.38 -93.68 -9.61
CA ILE A 44 28.71 -93.15 -8.41
C ILE A 44 29.74 -92.49 -7.47
N LEU A 45 30.92 -93.10 -7.30
CA LEU A 45 32.00 -92.53 -6.49
C LEU A 45 32.54 -91.23 -7.10
N GLU A 46 32.69 -91.16 -8.42
CA GLU A 46 33.10 -89.94 -9.13
C GLU A 46 32.05 -88.83 -9.01
N GLN A 47 30.76 -89.16 -9.11
CA GLN A 47 29.67 -88.19 -8.91
C GLN A 47 29.62 -87.70 -7.46
N LEU A 48 29.86 -88.58 -6.48
CA LEU A 48 29.92 -88.22 -5.07
C LEU A 48 31.11 -87.30 -4.78
N ASP A 49 32.27 -87.55 -5.40
CA ASP A 49 33.46 -86.71 -5.30
C ASP A 49 33.21 -85.32 -5.93
N LYS A 50 32.62 -85.26 -7.13
CA LYS A 50 32.22 -83.98 -7.76
C LYS A 50 31.20 -83.20 -6.93
N SER A 51 30.23 -83.89 -6.34
CA SER A 51 29.24 -83.28 -5.44
C SER A 51 29.93 -82.73 -4.18
N SER A 52 30.82 -83.50 -3.57
CA SER A 52 31.62 -83.07 -2.42
C SER A 52 32.47 -81.83 -2.74
N GLN A 53 33.18 -81.84 -3.88
CA GLN A 53 34.00 -80.71 -4.36
C GLN A 53 33.17 -79.46 -4.69
N THR A 54 31.88 -79.59 -4.98
CA THR A 54 30.97 -78.45 -5.21
C THR A 54 30.37 -77.93 -3.91
N VAL A 55 30.13 -78.81 -2.92
CA VAL A 55 29.57 -78.43 -1.62
C VAL A 55 30.60 -77.71 -0.75
N GLU A 56 31.86 -78.12 -0.79
CA GLU A 56 32.95 -77.52 0.00
C GLU A 56 33.16 -76.00 -0.22
N PRO A 57 33.20 -75.46 -1.46
CA PRO A 57 33.29 -74.02 -1.66
C PRO A 57 32.01 -73.29 -1.22
N ILE A 58 30.83 -73.90 -1.36
CA ILE A 58 29.57 -73.29 -0.91
C ILE A 58 29.54 -73.20 0.62
N THR A 59 29.90 -74.27 1.32
CA THR A 59 29.93 -74.27 2.79
C THR A 59 30.99 -73.33 3.34
N SER A 60 32.11 -73.15 2.64
CA SER A 60 33.15 -72.18 2.99
C SER A 60 32.71 -70.71 2.86
N GLN A 61 31.74 -70.39 1.97
CA GLN A 61 31.23 -69.04 1.75
C GLN A 61 30.08 -68.65 2.70
N ILE A 62 29.43 -69.62 3.34
CA ILE A 62 28.33 -69.37 4.28
C ILE A 62 28.75 -68.39 5.40
N PRO A 63 29.90 -68.53 6.07
CA PRO A 63 30.36 -67.57 7.08
C PRO A 63 30.48 -66.13 6.55
N ASP A 64 30.99 -65.95 5.33
CA ASP A 64 31.17 -64.62 4.72
C ASP A 64 29.84 -63.95 4.35
N VAL A 65 28.91 -64.74 3.79
CA VAL A 65 27.54 -64.28 3.51
C VAL A 65 26.85 -63.89 4.82
N LEU A 66 26.98 -64.71 5.87
CA LEU A 66 26.36 -64.46 7.17
C LEU A 66 26.98 -63.24 7.87
N ALA A 67 28.29 -63.04 7.73
CA ALA A 67 28.98 -61.82 8.18
C ALA A 67 28.47 -60.57 7.43
N THR A 68 28.25 -60.68 6.12
CA THR A 68 27.69 -59.58 5.31
C THR A 68 26.26 -59.26 5.72
N VAL A 69 25.41 -60.29 5.88
CA VAL A 69 24.03 -60.13 6.38
C VAL A 69 24.02 -59.46 7.75
N ASN A 70 24.91 -59.86 8.66
CA ASN A 70 25.01 -59.23 9.98
C ASN A 70 25.44 -57.75 9.90
N LYS A 71 26.39 -57.41 9.02
CA LYS A 71 26.78 -56.01 8.78
C LYS A 71 25.63 -55.17 8.21
N VAL A 72 24.88 -55.73 7.27
CA VAL A 72 23.70 -55.08 6.70
C VAL A 72 22.63 -54.89 7.79
N ASN A 73 22.31 -55.94 8.54
CA ASN A 73 21.33 -55.89 9.62
C ASN A 73 21.73 -54.91 10.73
N ALA A 74 23.02 -54.77 11.02
CA ALA A 74 23.52 -53.77 11.98
C ALA A 74 23.42 -52.33 11.44
N SER A 75 23.43 -52.14 10.12
CA SER A 75 23.35 -50.83 9.48
C SER A 75 21.92 -50.35 9.25
N ILE A 76 20.96 -51.28 9.09
CA ILE A 76 19.54 -50.98 8.88
C ILE A 76 18.97 -50.02 9.95
N PRO A 77 19.19 -50.23 11.27
CA PRO A 77 18.71 -49.31 12.30
C PRO A 77 19.20 -47.87 12.10
N ASN A 78 20.48 -47.68 11.77
CA ASN A 78 21.04 -46.35 11.56
C ASN A 78 20.40 -45.64 10.36
N VAL A 79 20.21 -46.36 9.25
CA VAL A 79 19.53 -45.82 8.05
C VAL A 79 18.06 -45.49 8.36
N LEU A 80 17.39 -46.29 9.17
CA LEU A 80 16.01 -46.04 9.58
C LEU A 80 15.89 -44.82 10.50
N GLU A 81 16.82 -44.65 11.44
CA GLU A 81 16.88 -43.46 12.30
C GLU A 81 17.17 -42.19 11.48
N GLU A 82 18.11 -42.24 10.53
CA GLU A 82 18.38 -41.10 9.64
C GLU A 82 17.16 -40.78 8.76
N ALA A 83 16.51 -41.80 8.19
CA ALA A 83 15.29 -41.63 7.42
C ALA A 83 14.14 -41.05 8.27
N LYS A 84 14.06 -41.41 9.55
CA LYS A 84 13.09 -40.82 10.49
C LYS A 84 13.41 -39.35 10.76
N ALA A 85 14.67 -39.01 11.01
CA ALA A 85 15.09 -37.63 11.20
C ALA A 85 14.77 -36.76 9.97
N TYR A 86 15.01 -37.24 8.74
CA TYR A 86 14.59 -36.52 7.53
C TYR A 86 13.07 -36.36 7.42
N ARG A 87 12.29 -37.39 7.79
CA ARG A 87 10.82 -37.31 7.77
C ARG A 87 10.28 -36.29 8.77
N GLU A 88 10.99 -36.03 9.86
CA GLU A 88 10.63 -35.00 10.84
C GLU A 88 11.04 -33.59 10.38
N LEU A 89 12.18 -33.44 9.70
CA LEU A 89 12.68 -32.15 9.21
C LEU A 89 11.98 -31.63 7.94
N VAL A 90 11.61 -32.52 7.01
CA VAL A 90 11.01 -32.12 5.74
C VAL A 90 9.71 -31.31 5.91
N PRO A 91 8.77 -31.67 6.80
CA PRO A 91 7.58 -30.87 7.08
C PRO A 91 7.91 -29.46 7.58
N GLU A 92 8.88 -29.32 8.49
CA GLU A 92 9.29 -28.01 9.04
C GLU A 92 9.82 -27.10 7.93
N ILE A 93 10.73 -27.61 7.09
CA ILE A 93 11.25 -26.88 5.93
C ILE A 93 10.13 -26.51 4.96
N MET A 94 9.16 -27.41 4.73
CA MET A 94 8.04 -27.13 3.84
C MET A 94 7.15 -26.00 4.38
N THR A 95 6.86 -26.00 5.69
CA THR A 95 6.10 -24.92 6.35
C THR A 95 6.84 -23.59 6.29
N GLU A 96 8.16 -23.58 6.46
CA GLU A 96 8.97 -22.36 6.31
C GLU A 96 8.90 -21.85 4.86
N VAL A 97 9.07 -22.74 3.88
CA VAL A 97 8.96 -22.40 2.45
C VAL A 97 7.58 -21.85 2.10
N GLU A 98 6.51 -22.44 2.64
CA GLU A 98 5.14 -21.93 2.46
C GLU A 98 4.98 -20.54 3.06
N THR A 99 5.52 -20.31 4.25
CA THR A 99 5.49 -18.99 4.92
C THR A 99 6.27 -17.95 4.11
N ILE A 100 7.45 -18.29 3.60
CA ILE A 100 8.25 -17.42 2.72
C ILE A 100 7.46 -17.11 1.43
N ARG A 101 6.85 -18.13 0.80
CA ARG A 101 6.04 -17.94 -0.41
C ARG A 101 4.81 -17.07 -0.17
N ALA A 102 4.20 -17.16 1.01
CA ALA A 102 3.04 -16.35 1.37
C ALA A 102 3.42 -14.88 1.64
N THR A 103 4.61 -14.62 2.20
CA THR A 103 5.07 -13.25 2.51
C THR A 103 5.74 -12.54 1.33
N LEU A 104 6.27 -13.29 0.36
CA LEU A 104 7.00 -12.74 -0.78
C LEU A 104 6.17 -11.74 -1.61
N PRO A 105 4.88 -11.97 -1.94
CA PRO A 105 4.06 -11.01 -2.67
C PRO A 105 3.92 -9.66 -1.95
N ASP A 106 3.77 -9.66 -0.62
CA ASP A 106 3.65 -8.43 0.15
C ASP A 106 4.95 -7.62 0.13
N VAL A 107 6.10 -8.30 0.19
CA VAL A 107 7.41 -7.66 0.06
C VAL A 107 7.56 -7.04 -1.33
N LEU A 108 7.21 -7.76 -2.39
CA LEU A 108 7.27 -7.24 -3.76
C LEU A 108 6.34 -6.04 -3.96
N SER A 109 5.11 -6.10 -3.46
CA SER A 109 4.15 -4.99 -3.50
C SER A 109 4.68 -3.73 -2.78
N ARG A 110 5.35 -3.91 -1.63
CA ARG A 110 6.00 -2.79 -0.93
C ARG A 110 7.15 -2.19 -1.73
N VAL A 111 7.94 -3.01 -2.42
CA VAL A 111 9.02 -2.53 -3.29
C VAL A 111 8.45 -1.72 -4.45
N ASP A 112 7.41 -2.20 -5.12
CA ASP A 112 6.75 -1.48 -6.23
C ASP A 112 6.16 -0.13 -5.76
N ALA A 113 5.55 -0.10 -4.57
CA ALA A 113 5.03 1.12 -3.97
C ALA A 113 6.13 2.13 -3.62
N ILE A 114 7.29 1.66 -3.16
CA ILE A 114 8.46 2.50 -2.90
C ILE A 114 9.01 3.07 -4.22
N ASP A 115 9.13 2.24 -5.26
CA ASP A 115 9.62 2.69 -6.57
C ASP A 115 8.72 3.79 -7.15
N THR A 116 7.40 3.60 -7.09
CA THR A 116 6.42 4.60 -7.52
C THR A 116 6.61 5.93 -6.79
N ARG A 117 6.77 5.90 -5.45
CA ARG A 117 7.02 7.12 -4.66
C ARG A 117 8.34 7.79 -5.00
N ILE A 118 9.40 7.01 -5.27
CA ILE A 118 10.69 7.56 -5.70
C ILE A 118 10.54 8.27 -7.04
N GLN A 119 9.77 7.71 -7.98
CA GLN A 119 9.50 8.34 -9.27
C GLN A 119 8.73 9.66 -9.11
N GLU A 120 7.69 9.68 -8.27
CA GLU A 120 6.93 10.90 -7.96
C GLU A 120 7.80 12.00 -7.35
N VAL A 121 8.61 11.66 -6.34
CA VAL A 121 9.53 12.61 -5.69
C VAL A 121 10.56 13.12 -6.71
N SER A 122 11.11 12.23 -7.53
CA SER A 122 12.09 12.60 -8.56
C SER A 122 11.48 13.51 -9.63
N ALA A 123 10.20 13.34 -9.95
CA ALA A 123 9.48 14.21 -10.89
C ALA A 123 9.18 15.60 -10.30
N GLN A 124 8.94 15.70 -8.99
CA GLN A 124 8.64 16.97 -8.32
C GLN A 124 9.90 17.77 -7.96
N LEU A 125 11.04 17.11 -7.76
CA LEU A 125 12.29 17.73 -7.33
C LEU A 125 12.74 18.91 -8.22
N PRO A 126 12.68 18.84 -9.57
CA PRO A 126 13.04 19.98 -10.43
C PRO A 126 12.15 21.21 -10.20
N LEU A 127 10.85 21.02 -9.95
CA LEU A 127 9.93 22.12 -9.69
C LEU A 127 10.28 22.80 -8.36
N VAL A 128 10.51 22.01 -7.29
CA VAL A 128 10.90 22.52 -5.97
C VAL A 128 12.24 23.27 -6.04
N LEU A 129 13.21 22.75 -6.80
CA LEU A 129 14.47 23.46 -7.01
C LEU A 129 14.25 24.78 -7.75
N LYS A 130 13.43 24.80 -8.80
CA LYS A 130 13.11 26.01 -9.55
C LYS A 130 12.43 27.07 -8.67
N THR A 131 11.46 26.67 -7.84
CA THR A 131 10.79 27.60 -6.92
C THR A 131 11.76 28.14 -5.87
N ALA A 132 12.65 27.30 -5.32
CA ALA A 132 13.70 27.74 -4.40
C ALA A 132 14.64 28.76 -5.05
N TYR A 133 15.11 28.51 -6.28
CA TYR A 133 15.94 29.47 -7.02
C TYR A 133 15.22 30.81 -7.23
N ASN A 134 13.95 30.78 -7.63
CA ASN A 134 13.15 31.99 -7.81
C ASN A 134 12.96 32.74 -6.50
N ALA A 135 12.68 32.05 -5.39
CA ALA A 135 12.53 32.67 -4.08
C ALA A 135 13.82 33.39 -3.65
N VAL A 136 14.98 32.77 -3.84
CA VAL A 136 16.28 33.39 -3.58
C VAL A 136 16.49 34.64 -4.44
N ALA A 137 16.13 34.59 -5.72
CA ALA A 137 16.23 35.74 -6.62
C ALA A 137 15.33 36.90 -6.16
N THR A 138 14.07 36.62 -5.82
CA THR A 138 13.12 37.62 -5.31
C THR A 138 13.60 38.23 -3.99
N VAL A 139 14.09 37.41 -3.05
CA VAL A 139 14.65 37.92 -1.78
C VAL A 139 15.83 38.85 -2.02
N ASN A 140 16.73 38.49 -2.94
CA ASN A 140 17.85 39.36 -3.32
C ASN A 140 17.37 40.68 -3.92
N GLN A 141 16.38 40.65 -4.80
CA GLN A 141 15.80 41.86 -5.37
C GLN A 141 15.15 42.74 -4.31
N THR A 142 14.32 42.17 -3.42
CA THR A 142 13.70 42.90 -2.31
C THR A 142 14.74 43.52 -1.40
N ASN A 143 15.82 42.80 -1.08
CA ASN A 143 16.92 43.35 -0.27
C ASN A 143 17.61 44.54 -0.96
N GLN A 144 17.77 44.50 -2.29
CA GLN A 144 18.28 45.66 -3.04
C GLN A 144 17.32 46.85 -2.96
N THR A 145 16.03 46.64 -3.20
CA THR A 145 15.02 47.69 -3.08
C THR A 145 14.95 48.28 -1.68
N VAL A 146 15.01 47.45 -0.63
CA VAL A 146 15.05 47.91 0.77
C VAL A 146 16.30 48.75 1.01
N LYS A 147 17.46 48.35 0.46
CA LYS A 147 18.70 49.12 0.58
C LYS A 147 18.60 50.51 -0.07
N GLU A 148 17.83 50.64 -1.16
CA GLU A 148 17.58 51.90 -1.84
C GLU A 148 16.54 52.77 -1.12
N ILE A 149 15.48 52.18 -0.57
CA ILE A 149 14.38 52.91 0.07
C ILE A 149 14.69 53.28 1.53
N ALA A 150 15.41 52.44 2.27
CA ALA A 150 15.75 52.67 3.68
C ALA A 150 16.30 54.09 3.97
N PRO A 151 17.24 54.65 3.20
CA PRO A 151 17.74 56.01 3.45
C PRO A 151 16.74 57.14 3.13
N LEU A 152 15.69 56.88 2.35
CA LEU A 152 14.66 57.88 2.01
C LEU A 152 13.66 58.10 3.15
N VAL A 153 13.50 57.12 4.05
CA VAL A 153 12.55 57.21 5.17
C VAL A 153 12.83 58.43 6.07
N PRO A 154 14.07 58.66 6.56
CA PRO A 154 14.39 59.88 7.30
C PRO A 154 14.13 61.18 6.53
N GLU A 155 14.39 61.20 5.22
CA GLU A 155 14.17 62.39 4.38
C GLU A 155 12.69 62.74 4.26
N VAL A 156 11.83 61.74 4.01
CA VAL A 156 10.37 61.95 3.98
C VAL A 156 9.85 62.38 5.36
N LEU A 157 10.36 61.79 6.44
CA LEU A 157 9.97 62.17 7.80
C LEU A 157 10.32 63.64 8.10
N ASP A 158 11.50 64.11 7.69
CA ASP A 158 11.92 65.51 7.80
C ASP A 158 11.00 66.44 6.99
N GLN A 159 10.61 66.06 5.77
CA GLN A 159 9.68 66.83 4.95
C GLN A 159 8.27 66.90 5.57
N VAL A 160 7.80 65.79 6.15
CA VAL A 160 6.51 65.74 6.86
C VAL A 160 6.56 66.65 8.09
N GLU A 161 7.66 66.67 8.83
CA GLU A 161 7.85 67.55 9.99
C GLU A 161 7.80 69.03 9.59
N LYS A 162 8.53 69.41 8.53
CA LYS A 162 8.49 70.77 7.97
C LYS A 162 7.10 71.17 7.51
N THR A 163 6.43 70.30 6.75
CA THR A 163 5.06 70.56 6.28
C THR A 163 4.10 70.73 7.46
N ARG A 164 4.21 69.88 8.49
CA ARG A 164 3.39 69.97 9.71
C ARG A 164 3.62 71.27 10.47
N ALA A 165 4.85 71.79 10.48
CA ALA A 165 5.17 73.08 11.07
C ALA A 165 4.54 74.26 10.30
N GLU A 166 4.32 74.14 8.99
CA GLU A 166 3.71 75.18 8.16
C GLU A 166 2.18 75.21 8.21
N ILE A 167 1.51 74.07 8.44
CA ILE A 167 0.05 73.93 8.49
C ILE A 167 -0.63 74.97 9.41
N PRO A 168 -0.18 75.23 10.66
CA PRO A 168 -0.80 76.24 11.52
C PRO A 168 -0.85 77.63 10.88
N SER A 169 0.16 78.00 10.09
CA SER A 169 0.19 79.30 9.40
C SER A 169 -0.86 79.36 8.28
N TYR A 170 -1.04 78.28 7.52
CA TYR A 170 -2.07 78.17 6.51
C TYR A 170 -3.47 78.13 7.12
N LEU A 171 -3.68 77.38 8.20
CA LEU A 171 -4.94 77.35 8.95
C LEU A 171 -5.28 78.74 9.46
N SER A 172 -4.33 79.47 10.05
CA SER A 172 -4.56 80.85 10.48
C SER A 172 -4.92 81.79 9.32
N ARG A 173 -4.32 81.59 8.13
CA ARG A 173 -4.68 82.36 6.93
C ARG A 173 -6.08 82.00 6.43
N VAL A 174 -6.45 80.72 6.44
CA VAL A 174 -7.80 80.27 6.08
C VAL A 174 -8.82 80.80 7.07
N GLU A 175 -8.56 80.75 8.38
CA GLU A 175 -9.40 81.34 9.43
C GLU A 175 -9.61 82.84 9.19
N LYS A 176 -8.56 83.58 8.81
CA LYS A 176 -8.69 84.99 8.43
C LYS A 176 -9.55 85.19 7.18
N VAL A 177 -9.34 84.40 6.14
CA VAL A 177 -10.16 84.47 4.91
C VAL A 177 -11.61 84.10 5.19
N VAL A 178 -11.87 83.09 6.02
CA VAL A 178 -13.22 82.68 6.43
C VAL A 178 -13.86 83.76 7.31
N ALA A 179 -13.11 84.39 8.21
CA ALA A 179 -13.60 85.53 8.99
C ALA A 179 -13.97 86.71 8.08
N THR A 180 -13.09 87.08 7.14
CA THR A 180 -13.38 88.12 6.14
C THR A 180 -14.55 87.74 5.24
N ALA A 181 -14.65 86.49 4.81
CA ALA A 181 -15.76 85.99 4.01
C ALA A 181 -17.07 85.96 4.82
N LYS A 182 -17.01 85.65 6.11
CA LYS A 182 -18.15 85.72 7.03
C LYS A 182 -18.60 87.17 7.21
N ASP A 183 -17.68 88.12 7.37
CA ASP A 183 -18.02 89.55 7.42
C ASP A 183 -18.68 89.98 6.10
N ILE A 184 -18.11 89.60 4.95
CA ILE A 184 -18.72 89.85 3.62
C ILE A 184 -20.07 89.14 3.47
N SER A 185 -20.24 87.96 4.05
CA SER A 185 -21.49 87.19 4.03
C SER A 185 -22.53 87.70 5.03
N GLU A 186 -22.13 88.33 6.13
CA GLU A 186 -23.02 89.08 7.03
C GLU A 186 -23.47 90.38 6.35
N GLU A 187 -22.57 91.03 5.59
CA GLU A 187 -22.89 92.20 4.76
C GLU A 187 -23.78 91.84 3.54
N ALA A 188 -23.58 90.66 2.93
CA ALA A 188 -24.34 90.17 1.77
C ALA A 188 -25.55 89.29 2.15
N GLY A 189 -25.64 88.85 3.40
CA GLY A 189 -26.60 87.87 3.93
C GLY A 189 -27.97 88.41 4.29
N LYS A 190 -28.43 89.49 3.64
CA LYS A 190 -29.85 89.90 3.65
C LYS A 190 -30.73 89.08 2.70
N GLY A 191 -30.24 87.98 2.11
CA GLY A 191 -31.09 87.07 1.37
C GLY A 191 -30.43 85.73 1.08
N ALA A 192 -31.07 84.66 1.56
CA ALA A 192 -31.10 83.25 1.08
C ALA A 192 -29.77 82.62 0.60
N VAL A 193 -29.39 81.40 0.99
CA VAL A 193 -30.20 80.19 1.04
C VAL A 193 -29.49 79.19 1.95
N LYS A 194 -30.28 78.50 2.77
CA LYS A 194 -29.90 77.21 3.37
C LYS A 194 -29.77 76.18 2.27
N GLY A 195 -28.70 75.40 2.32
CA GLY A 195 -28.66 74.07 1.70
C GLY A 195 -27.49 73.92 0.75
N VAL A 196 -26.56 73.06 1.14
CA VAL A 196 -25.87 72.08 0.29
C VAL A 196 -24.86 71.30 1.16
N LEU A 197 -24.71 70.01 0.81
CA LEU A 197 -23.74 69.01 1.29
C LEU A 197 -24.12 68.13 2.49
N LYS A 198 -24.93 67.12 2.21
CA LYS A 198 -24.81 65.80 2.88
C LYS A 198 -24.49 64.76 1.80
N GLY A 199 -23.22 64.72 1.37
CA GLY A 199 -22.71 63.70 0.45
C GLY A 199 -22.37 62.44 1.25
N ILE A 200 -23.11 61.36 1.01
CA ILE A 200 -22.85 60.05 1.60
C ILE A 200 -21.84 59.35 0.67
N ILE A 201 -20.64 59.10 1.17
CA ILE A 201 -19.65 58.26 0.50
C ILE A 201 -20.02 56.82 0.87
N THR A 202 -20.81 56.16 0.03
CA THR A 202 -21.13 54.73 0.15
C THR A 202 -20.11 53.93 -0.65
N THR A 203 -19.50 52.91 -0.03
CA THR A 203 -18.61 51.98 -0.73
C THR A 203 -19.42 50.91 -1.46
N PRO A 204 -18.88 50.29 -2.54
CA PRO A 204 -19.58 49.27 -3.33
C PRO A 204 -20.02 48.00 -2.56
N PHE A 205 -19.61 47.87 -1.29
CA PHE A 205 -19.88 46.70 -0.45
C PHE A 205 -20.70 47.02 0.80
N ASP A 206 -21.08 48.29 1.03
CA ASP A 206 -21.89 48.68 2.20
C ASP A 206 -23.25 47.97 2.19
N PHE A 207 -23.75 47.62 1.00
CA PHE A 207 -24.99 46.88 0.81
C PHE A 207 -24.90 45.43 1.31
N LEU A 208 -23.74 44.78 1.22
CA LEU A 208 -23.52 43.44 1.79
C LEU A 208 -23.51 43.46 3.31
N ALA A 209 -22.88 44.47 3.91
CA ALA A 209 -22.89 44.65 5.36
C ALA A 209 -24.32 44.93 5.87
N SER A 210 -25.13 45.65 5.09
CA SER A 210 -26.55 45.86 5.43
C SER A 210 -27.46 44.65 5.15
N ALA A 211 -26.99 43.68 4.36
CA ALA A 211 -27.72 42.46 3.99
C ALA A 211 -27.26 41.22 4.78
N GLU A 212 -26.47 41.41 5.85
CA GLU A 212 -25.98 40.33 6.72
C GLU A 212 -27.11 39.43 7.20
N GLU A 213 -28.26 39.98 7.59
CA GLU A 213 -29.41 39.16 7.99
C GLU A 213 -29.80 38.16 6.89
N ARG A 214 -29.94 38.60 5.64
CA ARG A 214 -30.32 37.74 4.51
C ARG A 214 -29.25 36.70 4.13
N LEU A 215 -27.98 37.06 4.31
CA LEU A 215 -26.87 36.12 4.13
C LEU A 215 -26.95 34.98 5.13
N PHE A 216 -27.27 35.29 6.40
CA PHE A 216 -27.16 34.37 7.53
C PHE A 216 -28.51 33.86 8.07
N ASP A 217 -29.65 34.21 7.48
CA ASP A 217 -30.99 33.83 7.96
C ASP A 217 -31.18 32.32 8.15
N ARG A 218 -30.46 31.48 7.37
CA ARG A 218 -30.50 30.02 7.53
C ARG A 218 -29.55 29.47 8.61
N PHE A 219 -28.53 30.21 9.02
CA PHE A 219 -27.58 29.73 10.04
C PHE A 219 -28.07 29.97 11.48
N LYS A 220 -28.97 30.93 11.70
CA LYS A 220 -29.45 31.31 13.04
C LYS A 220 -30.27 30.22 13.77
N GLY A 221 -30.62 29.12 13.10
CA GLY A 221 -31.42 28.03 13.68
C GLY A 221 -30.62 26.84 14.20
N ASP A 222 -29.49 26.53 13.55
CA ASP A 222 -28.80 25.24 13.69
C ASP A 222 -27.42 25.36 14.35
N VAL A 223 -26.79 26.54 14.37
CA VAL A 223 -25.46 26.77 14.97
C VAL A 223 -25.39 28.08 15.77
N ASN A 224 -24.63 28.06 16.88
CA ASN A 224 -24.46 29.22 17.76
C ASN A 224 -23.45 30.23 17.18
N ILE A 225 -23.94 31.13 16.34
CA ILE A 225 -23.15 32.17 15.66
C ILE A 225 -23.39 33.56 16.26
N THR A 226 -22.31 34.31 16.45
CA THR A 226 -22.32 35.69 16.97
C THR A 226 -22.29 36.72 15.83
N GLN A 227 -22.56 37.99 16.17
CA GLN A 227 -22.43 39.09 15.20
C GLN A 227 -21.00 39.26 14.66
N GLU A 228 -20.00 38.96 15.49
CA GLU A 228 -18.60 39.01 15.08
C GLU A 228 -18.28 37.89 14.06
N ASP A 229 -18.85 36.68 14.26
CA ASP A 229 -18.71 35.59 13.29
C ASP A 229 -19.29 35.99 11.93
N THR A 230 -20.47 36.59 11.92
CA THR A 230 -21.09 37.06 10.67
C THR A 230 -20.26 38.16 10.00
N HIS A 231 -19.65 39.06 10.77
CA HIS A 231 -18.77 40.10 10.23
C HIS A 231 -17.53 39.50 9.55
N LEU A 232 -16.88 38.53 10.18
CA LEU A 232 -15.70 37.84 9.63
C LEU A 232 -16.00 37.09 8.32
N VAL A 233 -17.19 36.48 8.23
CA VAL A 233 -17.66 35.86 6.99
C VAL A 233 -17.90 36.93 5.92
N THR A 234 -18.56 38.04 6.25
CA THR A 234 -18.80 39.16 5.32
C THR A 234 -17.49 39.75 4.78
N GLU A 235 -16.47 39.95 5.62
CA GLU A 235 -15.16 40.41 5.18
C GLU A 235 -14.47 39.38 4.25
N SER A 236 -14.64 38.09 4.54
CA SER A 236 -14.14 37.03 3.67
C SER A 236 -14.79 37.06 2.29
N ILE A 237 -16.10 37.33 2.22
CA ILE A 237 -16.84 37.54 0.98
C ILE A 237 -16.30 38.76 0.22
N LYS A 238 -16.13 39.91 0.90
CA LYS A 238 -15.61 41.14 0.27
C LYS A 238 -14.24 40.92 -0.39
N VAL A 239 -13.34 40.17 0.26
CA VAL A 239 -12.04 39.80 -0.30
C VAL A 239 -12.21 38.98 -1.59
N LEU A 240 -13.08 37.96 -1.57
CA LEU A 240 -13.34 37.09 -2.73
C LEU A 240 -14.05 37.79 -3.90
N LEU A 241 -14.82 38.83 -3.61
CA LEU A 241 -15.46 39.66 -4.63
C LEU A 241 -14.48 40.68 -5.23
N SER A 242 -13.54 41.19 -4.43
CA SER A 242 -12.54 42.17 -4.85
C SER A 242 -11.40 41.54 -5.65
N ASP A 243 -10.98 40.32 -5.29
CA ASP A 243 -9.90 39.59 -5.95
C ASP A 243 -10.44 38.35 -6.68
N GLN A 244 -10.50 38.44 -8.02
CA GLN A 244 -10.99 37.35 -8.86
C GLN A 244 -10.04 36.15 -8.95
N SER A 245 -8.79 36.30 -8.53
CA SER A 245 -7.81 35.19 -8.51
C SER A 245 -8.04 34.23 -7.33
N LEU A 246 -8.75 34.68 -6.30
CA LEU A 246 -9.07 33.89 -5.13
C LEU A 246 -10.36 33.10 -5.35
N SER A 247 -10.31 31.81 -4.97
CA SER A 247 -11.46 30.91 -4.97
C SER A 247 -11.91 30.50 -3.57
N ARG A 248 -11.11 30.80 -2.53
CA ARG A 248 -11.37 30.43 -1.13
C ARG A 248 -10.81 31.48 -0.18
N LYS A 249 -11.54 31.78 0.89
CA LYS A 249 -11.06 32.56 2.03
C LYS A 249 -11.50 31.92 3.35
N THR A 250 -10.53 31.62 4.21
CA THR A 250 -10.77 31.10 5.57
C THR A 250 -10.90 32.23 6.58
N TRP A 251 -11.67 31.99 7.63
CA TRP A 251 -11.85 32.88 8.77
C TRP A 251 -11.90 32.08 10.08
N SER A 252 -11.59 32.73 11.19
CA SER A 252 -11.60 32.16 12.54
C SER A 252 -11.89 33.28 13.53
N ASN A 253 -12.70 32.99 14.54
CA ASN A 253 -13.01 33.91 15.63
C ASN A 253 -12.38 33.41 16.92
N ASP A 254 -11.36 34.12 17.41
CA ASP A 254 -10.63 33.75 18.62
C ASP A 254 -11.47 33.86 19.91
N ALA A 255 -12.55 34.66 19.89
CA ALA A 255 -13.40 34.87 21.06
C ALA A 255 -14.42 33.73 21.26
N THR A 256 -14.95 33.17 20.18
CA THR A 256 -15.96 32.09 20.20
C THR A 256 -15.34 30.72 19.95
N GLY A 257 -14.18 30.67 19.28
CA GLY A 257 -13.57 29.44 18.77
C GLY A 257 -14.20 28.93 17.47
N ASN A 258 -15.20 29.66 16.93
CA ASN A 258 -15.84 29.33 15.67
C ASN A 258 -14.89 29.61 14.50
N TYR A 259 -14.94 28.77 13.46
CA TYR A 259 -14.11 28.94 12.28
C TYR A 259 -14.81 28.43 11.03
N GLY A 260 -14.27 28.78 9.87
CA GLY A 260 -14.90 28.39 8.63
C GLY A 260 -14.18 28.87 7.40
N HIS A 261 -14.87 28.74 6.26
CA HIS A 261 -14.38 29.23 4.98
C HIS A 261 -15.51 29.60 4.05
N VAL A 262 -15.19 30.49 3.11
CA VAL A 262 -16.05 30.87 2.00
C VAL A 262 -15.36 30.44 0.71
N ASP A 263 -16.09 29.70 -0.12
CA ASP A 263 -15.65 29.22 -1.43
C ASP A 263 -16.44 29.86 -2.55
N VAL A 264 -15.75 30.23 -3.62
CA VAL A 264 -16.36 30.64 -4.88
C VAL A 264 -16.66 29.39 -5.70
N LEU A 265 -17.94 29.04 -5.81
CA LEU A 265 -18.40 27.90 -6.60
C LEU A 265 -18.41 28.21 -8.10
N LYS A 266 -18.91 29.39 -8.46
CA LYS A 266 -18.98 29.85 -9.85
C LYS A 266 -19.04 31.37 -9.91
N ARG A 267 -18.48 31.93 -10.98
CA ARG A 267 -18.67 33.33 -11.39
C ARG A 267 -19.42 33.30 -12.73
N TYR A 268 -20.51 34.04 -12.84
CA TYR A 268 -21.41 33.98 -14.01
C TYR A 268 -22.06 35.34 -14.26
N GLN A 269 -22.62 35.51 -15.45
CA GLN A 269 -23.42 36.69 -15.80
C GLN A 269 -24.90 36.37 -15.54
N GLY A 270 -25.50 37.02 -14.53
CA GLY A 270 -26.93 36.91 -14.21
C GLY A 270 -27.76 38.01 -14.85
N SER A 271 -29.06 38.02 -14.55
CA SER A 271 -30.01 39.05 -15.01
C SER A 271 -29.70 40.45 -14.47
N GLU A 272 -29.11 40.52 -13.27
CA GLU A 272 -28.81 41.77 -12.56
C GLU A 272 -27.38 42.26 -12.76
N GLY A 273 -26.52 41.48 -13.45
CA GLY A 273 -25.12 41.83 -13.67
C GLY A 273 -24.16 40.67 -13.42
N LYS A 274 -22.95 40.99 -12.95
CA LYS A 274 -21.94 39.97 -12.62
C LYS A 274 -22.32 39.32 -11.29
N CYS A 275 -22.42 38.00 -11.27
CA CYS A 275 -22.83 37.24 -10.10
C CYS A 275 -21.77 36.22 -9.69
N VAL A 276 -21.72 35.96 -8.39
CA VAL A 276 -20.81 35.00 -7.77
C VAL A 276 -21.61 34.11 -6.84
N SER A 277 -21.51 32.80 -7.05
CA SER A 277 -22.09 31.80 -6.15
C SER A 277 -21.06 31.41 -5.11
N LEU A 278 -21.42 31.56 -3.84
CA LEU A 278 -20.55 31.39 -2.70
C LEU A 278 -21.08 30.26 -1.82
N SER A 279 -20.21 29.32 -1.45
CA SER A 279 -20.47 28.36 -0.38
C SER A 279 -19.80 28.85 0.89
N MET A 280 -20.59 29.12 1.92
CA MET A 280 -20.13 29.49 3.24
C MET A 280 -20.21 28.26 4.12
N VAL A 281 -19.10 27.86 4.71
CA VAL A 281 -19.01 26.76 5.68
C VAL A 281 -18.63 27.36 7.02
N ILE A 282 -19.41 27.02 8.05
CA ILE A 282 -19.24 27.47 9.42
C ILE A 282 -19.13 26.23 10.31
N VAL A 283 -18.10 26.17 11.14
CA VAL A 283 -17.93 25.16 12.19
C VAL A 283 -18.07 25.84 13.53
N ALA A 284 -19.12 25.49 14.27
CA ALA A 284 -19.42 26.03 15.59
C ALA A 284 -19.89 24.89 16.51
N ASP A 285 -19.44 24.88 17.78
CA ASP A 285 -19.78 23.84 18.76
C ASP A 285 -19.52 22.39 18.31
N GLY A 286 -18.62 22.19 17.33
CA GLY A 286 -18.28 20.88 16.76
C GLY A 286 -19.23 20.42 15.64
N GLU A 287 -20.23 21.22 15.28
CA GLU A 287 -21.13 21.00 14.16
C GLU A 287 -20.68 21.84 12.96
N GLU A 288 -20.78 21.26 11.76
CA GLU A 288 -20.45 21.92 10.50
C GLU A 288 -21.75 22.20 9.74
N GLU A 289 -21.98 23.47 9.45
CA GLU A 289 -23.10 23.93 8.64
C GLU A 289 -22.61 24.61 7.37
N SER A 290 -23.35 24.42 6.27
CA SER A 290 -22.99 25.00 4.98
C SER A 290 -24.17 25.66 4.27
N LEU A 291 -23.90 26.79 3.65
CA LEU A 291 -24.89 27.61 2.99
C LEU A 291 -24.38 28.14 1.67
N VAL A 292 -25.16 27.93 0.61
CA VAL A 292 -24.88 28.52 -0.70
C VAL A 292 -25.71 29.78 -0.90
N ARG A 293 -25.07 30.85 -1.37
CA ARG A 293 -25.71 32.12 -1.74
C ARG A 293 -25.12 32.67 -3.02
N ASP A 294 -25.99 33.24 -3.84
CA ASP A 294 -25.59 34.01 -5.00
C ASP A 294 -25.57 35.50 -4.63
N VAL A 295 -24.51 36.19 -5.03
CA VAL A 295 -24.33 37.62 -4.84
C VAL A 295 -24.09 38.26 -6.20
N CYS A 296 -24.89 39.26 -6.54
CA CYS A 296 -24.84 39.93 -7.83
C CYS A 296 -24.47 41.40 -7.68
N GLN A 297 -23.79 41.92 -8.70
CA GLN A 297 -23.41 43.33 -8.80
C GLN A 297 -24.45 44.10 -9.61
N ASP A 298 -25.02 45.15 -9.03
CA ASP A 298 -26.00 46.04 -9.67
C ASP A 298 -25.35 47.01 -10.69
N ASP A 299 -26.19 47.78 -11.39
CA ASP A 299 -25.76 48.77 -12.39
C ASP A 299 -24.87 49.88 -11.81
N ALA A 300 -24.97 50.15 -10.51
CA ALA A 300 -24.14 51.12 -9.79
C ALA A 300 -22.81 50.51 -9.27
N GLY A 301 -22.59 49.22 -9.52
CA GLY A 301 -21.39 48.50 -9.11
C GLY A 301 -21.45 47.95 -7.68
N ASN A 302 -22.60 48.03 -7.00
CA ASN A 302 -22.77 47.52 -5.64
C ASN A 302 -23.10 46.04 -5.64
N TRP A 303 -22.57 45.31 -4.66
CA TRP A 303 -22.88 43.90 -4.49
C TRP A 303 -24.04 43.69 -3.51
N ALA A 304 -24.99 42.84 -3.87
CA ALA A 304 -26.13 42.46 -3.04
C ALA A 304 -26.45 40.97 -3.21
N VAL A 305 -27.09 40.38 -2.19
CA VAL A 305 -27.59 38.99 -2.24
C VAL A 305 -28.70 38.92 -3.29
N ALA A 306 -28.58 37.99 -4.24
CA ALA A 306 -29.61 37.74 -5.23
C ALA A 306 -30.86 37.15 -4.57
N GLU A 307 -32.05 37.61 -4.99
CA GLU A 307 -33.35 37.07 -4.55
C GLU A 307 -33.64 35.65 -5.07
#